data_AF-A0A916CYE6-F1
#
_entry.id   AF-A0A916CYE6-F1
#
_cell.length_a   1.000
_cell.length_b   1.000
_cell.length_c   1.000
_cell.angle_alpha   90.00
_cell.angle_beta   90.00
_cell.angle_gamma   90.00
#
_symmetry.space_group_name_H-M   'P 1'
#
loop_
_entity.id
_entity.type
_entity.pdbx_description
1 polymer ?
#
loop_
_entity_poly.entity_id
_entity_poly.type
_entity_poly.pdbx_seq_one_letter_code
_entity_poly.pdbx_strand_id
1 'polypeptide(L)'
;MRKNNKKKSLPVWLILVAILIVIVLHFFTENEKVKRHSNNLKKRIREKEDVIVFLKYERIQLLQIKNELTISAYKWFKVAKVVSLIVLIGFALICCTTYNMDFWEAISWIIGIVGVVYYSITIVVQNKLGDFNQTLKLAESYFMDYSYKKGRFKLCMIEIIEDKITAEECELNELKNQLQKF
;
A
#
# COMPACT_ATOMS: atom_id res chain seq x y z
N MET A 1 -96.75 -8.51 -18.70
CA MET A 1 -95.85 -7.40 -18.31
C MET A 1 -94.39 -7.82 -18.51
N ARG A 2 -93.75 -7.43 -19.63
CA ARG A 2 -92.31 -7.69 -19.86
C ARG A 2 -91.52 -6.45 -19.43
N LYS A 3 -90.78 -6.56 -18.31
CA LYS A 3 -89.77 -5.56 -17.93
C LYS A 3 -88.58 -5.71 -18.88
N ASN A 4 -88.42 -4.74 -19.78
CA ASN A 4 -87.26 -4.65 -20.66
C ASN A 4 -86.05 -4.18 -19.84
N ASN A 5 -85.18 -5.11 -19.46
CA ASN A 5 -83.88 -4.81 -18.87
C ASN A 5 -82.96 -4.23 -19.96
N LYS A 6 -83.00 -2.90 -20.13
CA LYS A 6 -81.98 -2.17 -20.89
C LYS A 6 -80.66 -2.33 -20.14
N LYS A 7 -79.78 -3.21 -20.63
CA LYS A 7 -78.36 -3.21 -20.24
C LYS A 7 -77.81 -1.83 -20.57
N LYS A 8 -77.53 -1.01 -19.55
CA LYS A 8 -76.79 0.24 -19.70
C LYS A 8 -75.36 -0.15 -20.08
N SER A 9 -75.02 -0.07 -21.37
CA SER A 9 -73.64 -0.23 -21.80
C SER A 9 -72.82 0.93 -21.22
N LEU A 10 -71.73 0.61 -20.52
CA LEU A 10 -70.79 1.65 -20.11
C LEU A 10 -70.29 2.39 -21.36
N PRO A 11 -70.31 3.73 -21.38
CA PRO A 11 -69.81 4.49 -22.52
C PRO A 11 -68.32 4.22 -22.69
N VAL A 12 -67.92 3.88 -23.91
CA VAL A 12 -66.53 3.54 -24.31
C VAL A 12 -65.50 4.58 -23.85
N TRP A 13 -65.93 5.85 -23.73
CA TRP A 13 -65.08 6.95 -23.25
C TRP A 13 -64.65 6.80 -21.79
N LEU A 14 -65.47 6.22 -20.89
CA LEU A 14 -65.07 5.95 -19.50
C LEU A 14 -63.96 4.90 -19.41
N ILE A 15 -63.96 3.90 -20.30
CA ILE A 15 -62.93 2.87 -20.38
C ILE A 15 -61.60 3.47 -20.87
N LEU A 16 -61.65 4.36 -21.88
CA LEU A 16 -60.47 5.07 -22.38
C LEU A 16 -59.81 5.93 -21.32
N VAL A 17 -60.60 6.67 -20.53
CA VAL A 17 -60.08 7.50 -19.43
C VAL A 17 -59.44 6.63 -18.35
N ALA A 18 -60.04 5.49 -17.99
CA ALA A 18 -59.47 4.57 -17.02
C ALA A 18 -58.12 3.98 -17.48
N ILE A 19 -57.99 3.58 -18.75
CA ILE A 19 -56.73 3.10 -19.32
C ILE A 19 -55.65 4.19 -19.27
N LEU A 20 -56.01 5.44 -19.58
CA LEU A 20 -55.09 6.57 -19.57
C LEU A 20 -54.55 6.86 -18.16
N ILE A 21 -55.41 6.79 -17.15
CA ILE A 21 -55.02 6.91 -15.73
C ILE A 21 -54.06 5.79 -15.33
N VAL A 22 -54.31 4.55 -15.74
CA VAL A 22 -53.42 3.40 -15.46
C VAL A 22 -52.05 3.60 -16.10
N ILE A 23 -51.99 4.07 -17.35
CA ILE A 23 -50.72 4.35 -18.04
C ILE A 23 -49.93 5.44 -17.31
N VAL A 24 -50.59 6.53 -16.93
CA VAL A 24 -49.96 7.63 -16.20
C VAL A 24 -49.44 7.15 -14.84
N LEU A 25 -50.26 6.42 -14.07
CA LEU A 25 -49.84 5.85 -12.78
C LEU A 25 -48.66 4.89 -12.94
N HIS A 26 -48.67 4.04 -13.97
CA HIS A 26 -47.57 3.12 -14.27
C HIS A 26 -46.26 3.89 -14.51
N PHE A 27 -46.31 4.94 -15.35
CA PHE A 27 -45.17 5.79 -15.67
C PHE A 27 -44.61 6.52 -14.44
N PHE A 28 -45.49 7.01 -13.54
CA PHE A 28 -45.08 7.62 -12.28
C PHE A 28 -44.39 6.60 -11.35
N THR A 29 -44.94 5.39 -11.21
CA THR A 29 -44.30 4.35 -10.39
C THR A 29 -42.95 3.90 -10.93
N GLU A 30 -42.80 3.85 -12.25
CA GLU A 30 -41.55 3.45 -12.90
C GLU A 30 -40.47 4.53 -12.73
N ASN A 31 -40.84 5.81 -12.90
CA ASN A 31 -39.94 6.94 -12.61
C ASN A 31 -39.50 7.00 -11.15
N GLU A 32 -40.39 6.72 -10.19
CA GLU A 32 -39.99 6.65 -8.78
C GLU A 32 -38.99 5.51 -8.51
N LYS A 33 -39.18 4.34 -9.14
CA LYS A 33 -38.26 3.21 -9.00
C LYS A 33 -36.87 3.57 -9.54
N VAL A 34 -36.80 4.19 -10.73
CA VAL A 34 -35.54 4.66 -11.32
C VAL A 34 -34.87 5.70 -10.42
N LYS A 35 -35.63 6.66 -9.89
CA LYS A 35 -35.11 7.69 -8.97
C LYS A 35 -34.55 7.10 -7.67
N ARG A 36 -35.25 6.14 -7.06
CA ARG A 36 -34.75 5.44 -5.87
C ARG A 36 -33.47 4.64 -6.17
N HIS A 37 -33.44 3.95 -7.31
CA HIS A 37 -32.26 3.19 -7.72
C HIS A 37 -31.05 4.10 -7.96
N SER A 38 -31.22 5.22 -8.67
CA SER A 38 -30.18 6.22 -8.90
C SER A 38 -29.65 6.82 -7.59
N ASN A 39 -30.54 7.16 -6.65
CA ASN A 39 -30.13 7.68 -5.34
C ASN A 39 -29.36 6.64 -4.51
N ASN A 40 -29.76 5.37 -4.56
CA ASN A 40 -29.04 4.29 -3.89
C ASN A 40 -27.66 4.07 -4.51
N LEU A 41 -27.53 4.10 -5.83
CA LEU A 41 -26.23 4.03 -6.53
C LEU A 41 -25.32 5.20 -6.13
N LYS A 42 -25.83 6.43 -6.15
CA LYS A 42 -25.09 7.63 -5.72
C LYS A 42 -24.64 7.56 -4.26
N LYS A 43 -25.45 6.94 -3.38
CA LYS A 43 -25.07 6.72 -1.98
C LYS A 43 -23.91 5.72 -1.88
N ARG A 44 -24.00 4.57 -2.54
CA ARG A 44 -22.93 3.56 -2.57
C ARG A 44 -21.63 4.07 -3.17
N ILE A 45 -21.71 4.90 -4.21
CA ILE A 45 -20.54 5.55 -4.82
C ILE A 45 -19.81 6.43 -3.79
N ARG A 46 -20.54 7.27 -3.05
CA ARG A 46 -19.94 8.10 -1.99
C ARG A 46 -19.31 7.27 -0.88
N GLU A 47 -20.00 6.24 -0.40
CA GLU A 47 -19.46 5.33 0.61
C GLU A 47 -18.15 4.69 0.16
N LYS A 48 -18.05 4.28 -1.10
CA LYS A 48 -16.82 3.72 -1.67
C LYS A 48 -15.71 4.76 -1.85
N GLU A 49 -16.05 5.97 -2.29
CA GLU A 49 -15.10 7.09 -2.38
C GLU A 49 -14.49 7.43 -1.01
N ASP A 50 -15.32 7.47 0.03
CA ASP A 50 -14.86 7.72 1.41
C ASP A 50 -13.90 6.63 1.90
N VAL A 51 -14.20 5.35 1.63
CA VAL A 51 -13.32 4.21 1.95
C VAL A 51 -11.98 4.32 1.22
N ILE A 52 -11.99 4.65 -0.08
CA ILE A 52 -10.75 4.81 -0.86
C ILE A 52 -9.90 5.96 -0.32
N VAL A 53 -10.51 7.09 0.04
CA VAL A 53 -9.80 8.23 0.63
C VAL A 53 -9.15 7.81 1.95
N PHE A 54 -9.87 7.07 2.80
CA PHE A 54 -9.35 6.55 4.05
C PHE A 54 -8.15 5.60 3.83
N LEU A 55 -8.26 4.64 2.91
CA LEU A 55 -7.16 3.71 2.60
C LEU A 55 -5.93 4.42 2.03
N LYS A 56 -6.13 5.44 1.18
CA LYS A 56 -5.03 6.27 0.66
C LYS A 56 -4.33 7.04 1.77
N TYR A 57 -5.08 7.53 2.76
CA TYR A 57 -4.51 8.18 3.93
C TYR A 57 -3.70 7.19 4.78
N GLU A 58 -4.22 5.99 5.05
CA GLU A 58 -3.50 4.93 5.79
C GLU A 58 -2.19 4.53 5.07
N ARG A 59 -2.23 4.41 3.74
CA ARG A 59 -1.02 4.17 2.92
C ARG A 59 0.04 5.26 3.12
N ILE A 60 -0.36 6.53 3.13
CA ILE A 60 0.56 7.65 3.34
C ILE A 60 1.22 7.55 4.72
N GLN A 61 0.45 7.24 5.77
CA GLN A 61 0.99 7.04 7.11
C GLN A 61 2.02 5.90 7.16
N LEU A 62 1.72 4.76 6.53
CA LEU A 62 2.67 3.64 6.46
C LEU A 62 3.96 4.01 5.71
N LEU A 63 3.86 4.81 4.64
CA LEU A 63 5.02 5.29 3.90
C LEU A 63 5.86 6.26 4.74
N GLN A 64 5.24 7.12 5.53
CA GLN A 64 5.94 8.00 6.47
C GLN A 64 6.71 7.19 7.52
N ILE A 65 6.05 6.21 8.15
CA ILE A 65 6.70 5.32 9.14
C ILE A 65 7.86 4.56 8.49
N LYS A 66 7.68 4.01 7.29
CA LYS A 66 8.76 3.35 6.54
C LYS A 66 9.94 4.29 6.32
N ASN A 67 9.68 5.54 5.93
CA ASN A 67 10.71 6.52 5.68
C ASN A 67 11.47 6.90 6.97
N GLU A 68 10.77 7.13 8.07
CA GLU A 68 11.39 7.42 9.37
C GLU A 68 12.29 6.28 9.85
N LEU A 69 11.82 5.04 9.73
CA LEU A 69 12.61 3.85 10.07
C LEU A 69 13.84 3.71 9.17
N THR A 70 13.70 4.03 7.88
CA THR A 70 14.78 4.02 6.89
C THR A 70 15.85 5.07 7.22
N ILE A 71 15.43 6.31 7.52
CA ILE A 71 16.33 7.40 7.91
C ILE A 71 17.06 7.03 9.21
N SER A 72 16.35 6.47 10.18
CA SER A 72 16.93 6.00 11.44
C SER A 72 17.98 4.92 11.20
N ALA A 73 17.66 3.89 10.40
CA ALA A 73 18.58 2.83 10.03
C ALA A 73 19.86 3.38 9.38
N TYR A 74 19.71 4.29 8.42
CA TYR A 74 20.85 4.92 7.72
C TYR A 74 21.72 5.73 8.67
N LYS A 75 21.11 6.45 9.62
CA LYS A 75 21.85 7.19 10.66
C LYS A 75 22.70 6.25 11.52
N TRP A 76 22.12 5.14 11.97
CA TRP A 76 22.86 4.14 12.75
C TRP A 76 23.97 3.45 11.94
N PHE A 77 23.70 3.15 10.68
CA PHE A 77 24.71 2.60 9.76
C PHE A 77 25.87 3.56 9.55
N LYS A 78 25.59 4.87 9.38
CA LYS A 78 26.64 5.90 9.25
C LYS A 78 27.49 5.99 10.52
N VAL A 79 26.86 5.94 11.70
CA VAL A 79 27.59 5.92 12.98
C VAL A 79 28.46 4.67 13.07
N ALA A 80 27.94 3.49 12.72
CA ALA A 80 28.69 2.23 12.74
C ALA A 80 29.94 2.29 11.83
N LYS A 81 29.84 2.89 10.64
CA LYS A 81 30.99 3.12 9.75
C LYS A 81 32.06 3.96 10.43
N VAL A 82 31.68 5.10 11.02
CA VAL A 82 32.64 5.99 11.69
C VAL A 82 33.30 5.29 12.87
N VAL A 83 32.52 4.60 13.69
CA VAL A 83 33.03 3.82 14.83
C VAL A 83 34.00 2.74 14.35
N SER A 84 33.69 2.02 13.27
CA SER A 84 34.59 1.00 12.71
C SER A 84 35.94 1.57 12.26
N LEU A 85 35.95 2.79 11.72
CA LEU A 85 37.18 3.48 11.34
C LEU A 85 38.00 3.90 12.56
N ILE A 86 37.35 4.42 13.61
CA ILE A 86 38.01 4.79 14.87
C ILE A 86 38.64 3.55 15.52
N VAL A 87 37.93 2.41 15.54
CA VAL A 87 38.46 1.14 16.07
C VAL A 87 39.68 0.69 15.29
N LEU A 88 39.65 0.79 13.95
CA LEU A 88 40.78 0.43 13.09
C LEU A 88 42.02 1.30 13.40
N ILE A 89 41.85 2.63 13.51
CA ILE A 89 42.93 3.55 13.87
C ILE A 89 43.46 3.26 15.27
N GLY A 90 42.57 3.03 16.24
CA GLY A 90 42.97 2.70 17.61
C GLY A 90 43.80 1.42 17.67
N PHE A 91 43.42 0.40 16.90
CA PHE A 91 44.18 -0.84 16.80
C PHE A 91 45.54 -0.63 16.13
N ALA A 92 45.61 0.19 15.07
CA ALA A 92 46.86 0.55 14.43
C ALA A 92 47.82 1.25 15.42
N LEU A 93 47.31 2.18 16.23
CA LEU A 93 48.09 2.86 17.27
C LEU A 93 48.59 1.89 18.34
N ILE A 94 47.77 0.93 18.78
CA ILE A 94 48.20 -0.13 19.71
C ILE A 94 49.32 -0.96 19.09
N CYS A 95 49.22 -1.29 17.80
CA CYS A 95 50.27 -2.03 17.11
C CYS A 95 51.59 -1.23 17.06
N CYS A 96 51.51 0.08 16.80
CA CYS A 96 52.68 0.96 16.79
C CYS A 96 53.34 1.02 18.17
N THR A 97 52.56 1.17 19.24
CA THR A 97 53.11 1.34 20.60
C THR A 97 53.59 0.03 21.21
N THR A 98 52.91 -1.08 20.93
CA THR A 98 53.19 -2.38 21.58
C THR A 98 54.25 -3.18 20.83
N TYR A 99 54.27 -3.10 19.50
CA TYR A 99 55.16 -3.89 18.65
C TYR A 99 56.22 -3.06 17.93
N ASN A 100 56.32 -1.75 18.19
CA ASN A 100 57.21 -0.82 17.49
C ASN A 100 57.08 -0.91 15.95
N MET A 101 55.87 -1.21 15.47
CA MET A 101 55.58 -1.23 14.03
C MET A 101 55.39 0.18 13.51
N ASP A 102 55.81 0.42 12.27
CA ASP A 102 55.47 1.66 11.58
C ASP A 102 53.95 1.75 11.36
N PHE A 103 53.38 2.95 11.46
CA PHE A 103 51.93 3.16 11.35
C PHE A 103 51.33 2.62 10.05
N TRP A 104 52.02 2.83 8.93
CA TRP A 104 51.60 2.33 7.63
C TRP A 104 51.70 0.80 7.53
N GLU A 105 52.69 0.20 8.19
CA GLU A 105 52.85 -1.24 8.26
C GLU A 105 51.73 -1.86 9.11
N ALA A 106 51.43 -1.28 10.28
CA ALA A 106 50.33 -1.70 11.13
C ALA A 106 48.97 -1.64 10.40
N ILE A 107 48.70 -0.55 9.66
CA ILE A 107 47.49 -0.44 8.83
C ILE A 107 47.45 -1.53 7.77
N SER A 108 48.55 -1.80 7.06
CA SER A 108 48.62 -2.83 6.03
C SER A 108 48.30 -4.22 6.59
N TRP A 109 48.88 -4.57 7.75
CA TRP A 109 48.58 -5.82 8.44
C TRP A 109 47.12 -5.94 8.85
N ILE A 110 46.54 -4.87 9.42
CA ILE A 110 45.14 -4.86 9.82
C ILE A 110 44.22 -5.00 8.61
N ILE A 111 44.47 -4.26 7.52
CA ILE A 111 43.70 -4.39 6.27
C ILE A 111 43.80 -5.81 5.70
N GLY A 112 45.00 -6.41 5.73
CA GLY A 112 45.21 -7.79 5.30
C GLY A 112 44.37 -8.79 6.11
N ILE A 113 44.41 -8.71 7.44
CA ILE A 113 43.63 -9.58 8.34
C ILE A 113 42.12 -9.36 8.11
N VAL A 114 41.66 -8.11 8.10
CA VAL A 114 40.26 -7.77 7.87
C VAL A 114 39.80 -8.28 6.50
N GLY A 115 40.62 -8.13 5.47
CA GLY A 115 40.34 -8.64 4.12
C GLY A 115 40.23 -10.16 4.06
N VAL A 116 41.12 -10.90 4.72
CA VAL A 116 41.07 -12.37 4.79
C VAL A 116 39.84 -12.85 5.55
N VAL A 117 39.54 -12.25 6.71
CA VAL A 117 38.35 -12.57 7.51
C VAL A 117 37.09 -12.28 6.70
N TYR A 118 37.04 -11.14 6.02
CA TYR A 118 35.96 -10.75 5.13
C TYR A 118 35.73 -11.77 4.00
N TYR A 119 36.81 -12.15 3.29
CA TYR A 119 36.75 -13.09 2.18
C TYR A 119 36.30 -14.48 2.64
N SER A 120 36.78 -14.90 3.81
CA SER A 120 36.39 -16.18 4.43
C SER A 120 34.92 -16.19 4.81
N ILE A 121 34.39 -15.13 5.42
CA ILE A 121 32.98 -15.04 5.80
C ILE A 121 32.06 -14.97 4.58
N THR A 122 32.42 -14.16 3.57
CA THR A 122 31.60 -14.00 2.36
C THR A 122 31.52 -15.29 1.54
N ILE A 123 32.62 -16.03 1.40
CA ILE A 123 32.61 -17.34 0.72
C ILE A 123 31.89 -18.39 1.54
N VAL A 124 32.23 -18.56 2.82
CA VAL A 124 31.72 -19.66 3.65
C VAL A 124 30.25 -19.46 4.02
N VAL A 125 29.83 -18.23 4.33
CA VAL A 125 28.47 -17.96 4.84
C VAL A 125 27.51 -17.57 3.71
N GLN A 126 27.99 -16.85 2.70
CA GLN A 126 27.12 -16.29 1.66
C GLN A 126 27.27 -16.97 0.29
N ASN A 127 28.23 -17.89 0.13
CA ASN A 127 28.50 -18.63 -1.10
C ASN A 127 28.63 -17.71 -2.35
N LYS A 128 29.08 -16.47 -2.13
CA LYS A 128 29.18 -15.43 -3.14
C LYS A 128 30.50 -14.68 -2.98
N LEU A 129 31.23 -14.52 -4.09
CA LEU A 129 32.33 -13.58 -4.23
C LEU A 129 31.74 -12.19 -4.43
N GLY A 130 31.40 -11.52 -3.32
CA GLY A 130 30.92 -10.14 -3.35
C GLY A 130 32.08 -9.16 -3.41
N ASP A 131 31.97 -8.13 -4.26
CA ASP A 131 32.79 -6.92 -4.12
C ASP A 131 32.43 -6.19 -2.80
N PHE A 132 33.37 -5.41 -2.27
CA PHE A 132 33.21 -4.62 -1.05
C PHE A 132 31.92 -3.78 -1.08
N ASN A 133 31.60 -3.18 -2.23
CA ASN A 133 30.38 -2.40 -2.43
C ASN A 133 29.10 -3.21 -2.21
N GLN A 134 29.09 -4.48 -2.63
CA GLN A 134 27.93 -5.36 -2.43
C GLN A 134 27.77 -5.74 -0.96
N THR A 135 28.87 -5.97 -0.25
CA THR A 135 28.78 -6.25 1.20
C THR A 135 28.37 -5.03 2.00
N LEU A 136 28.81 -3.85 1.59
CA LEU A 136 28.38 -2.61 2.21
C LEU A 136 26.87 -2.40 2.05
N LYS A 137 26.30 -2.73 0.88
CA LYS A 137 24.84 -2.76 0.66
C LYS A 137 24.13 -3.83 1.50
N LEU A 138 24.72 -5.02 1.64
CA LEU A 138 24.18 -6.07 2.50
C LEU A 138 24.17 -5.63 3.97
N ALA A 139 25.26 -5.06 4.47
CA ALA A 139 25.33 -4.49 5.81
C ALA A 139 24.25 -3.42 6.01
N GLU A 140 24.09 -2.51 5.04
CA GLU A 140 23.01 -1.52 5.06
C GLU A 140 21.62 -2.19 5.15
N SER A 141 21.36 -3.23 4.36
CA SER A 141 20.09 -3.96 4.44
C SER A 141 19.86 -4.62 5.80
N TYR A 142 20.91 -5.10 6.49
CA TYR A 142 20.75 -5.63 7.86
C TYR A 142 20.31 -4.55 8.85
N PHE A 143 20.84 -3.32 8.75
CA PHE A 143 20.39 -2.20 9.59
C PHE A 143 18.94 -1.80 9.29
N MET A 144 18.53 -1.89 8.03
CA MET A 144 17.16 -1.63 7.58
C MET A 144 16.20 -2.69 8.14
N ASP A 145 16.52 -3.97 7.95
CA ASP A 145 15.73 -5.09 8.47
C ASP A 145 15.63 -5.06 10.00
N TYR A 146 16.73 -4.77 10.68
CA TYR A 146 16.73 -4.61 12.12
C TYR A 146 15.82 -3.46 12.58
N SER A 147 15.85 -2.32 11.88
CA SER A 147 15.01 -1.18 12.20
C SER A 147 13.53 -1.47 11.94
N TYR A 148 13.19 -2.16 10.86
CA TYR A 148 11.81 -2.61 10.61
C TYR A 148 11.33 -3.60 11.67
N LYS A 149 12.13 -4.60 12.04
CA LYS A 149 11.80 -5.54 13.12
C LYS A 149 11.61 -4.82 14.46
N LYS A 150 12.51 -3.90 14.82
CA LYS A 150 12.43 -3.11 16.05
C LYS A 150 11.19 -2.22 16.07
N GLY A 151 10.85 -1.60 14.93
CA GLY A 151 9.63 -0.81 14.75
C GLY A 151 8.36 -1.65 14.57
N ARG A 152 8.45 -2.98 14.62
CA ARG A 152 7.36 -3.93 14.31
C ARG A 152 6.66 -3.66 12.97
N PHE A 153 7.39 -3.04 12.04
CA PHE A 153 6.89 -2.66 10.73
C PHE A 153 7.04 -3.82 9.75
N LYS A 154 5.95 -4.18 9.06
CA LYS A 154 5.96 -5.22 8.03
C LYS A 154 5.81 -4.56 6.66
N LEU A 155 6.79 -4.77 5.78
CA LEU A 155 6.77 -4.21 4.41
C LEU A 155 5.50 -4.61 3.64
N CYS A 156 5.01 -5.84 3.83
CA CYS A 156 3.80 -6.34 3.18
C CYS A 156 2.53 -5.56 3.55
N MET A 157 2.52 -4.76 4.61
CA MET A 157 1.34 -3.94 4.95
C MET A 157 1.04 -2.89 3.87
N ILE A 158 2.06 -2.34 3.22
CA ILE A 158 1.87 -1.37 2.13
C ILE A 158 1.22 -2.06 0.94
N GLU A 159 1.75 -3.22 0.53
CA GLU A 159 1.22 -4.02 -0.58
C GLU A 159 -0.25 -4.42 -0.33
N ILE A 160 -0.57 -4.88 0.87
CA ILE A 160 -1.94 -5.23 1.26
C ILE A 160 -2.90 -4.04 1.14
N ILE A 161 -2.45 -2.82 1.50
CA ILE A 161 -3.29 -1.62 1.36
C ILE A 161 -3.42 -1.21 -0.10
N GLU A 162 -2.36 -1.32 -0.91
CA GLU A 162 -2.41 -1.03 -2.35
C GLU A 162 -3.36 -1.98 -3.10
N ASP A 163 -3.36 -3.26 -2.75
CA ASP A 163 -4.30 -4.25 -3.28
C ASP A 163 -5.74 -3.90 -2.91
N LYS A 164 -5.99 -3.51 -1.64
CA LYS A 164 -7.32 -3.07 -1.19
C LYS A 164 -7.79 -1.81 -1.92
N ILE A 165 -6.93 -0.81 -2.08
CA ILE A 165 -7.26 0.42 -2.84
C ILE A 165 -7.66 0.03 -4.26
N THR A 166 -6.90 -0.84 -4.90
CA THR A 166 -7.17 -1.28 -6.28
C THR A 166 -8.50 -2.00 -6.40
N ALA A 167 -8.82 -2.90 -5.46
CA ALA A 167 -10.10 -3.59 -5.42
C ALA A 167 -11.28 -2.61 -5.25
N GLU A 168 -11.16 -1.67 -4.32
CA GLU A 168 -12.20 -0.66 -4.06
C GLU A 168 -12.37 0.32 -5.24
N GLU A 169 -11.29 0.71 -5.92
CA GLU A 169 -11.34 1.52 -7.15
C GLU A 169 -12.01 0.78 -8.31
N CYS A 170 -11.80 -0.54 -8.41
CA CYS A 170 -12.48 -1.38 -9.40
C CYS A 170 -14.00 -1.39 -9.16
N GLU A 171 -14.43 -1.66 -7.93
CA GLU A 171 -15.86 -1.64 -7.57
C GLU A 171 -16.49 -0.26 -7.76
N LEU A 172 -15.76 0.81 -7.41
CA LEU A 172 -16.23 2.18 -7.63
C LEU A 172 -16.47 2.46 -9.13
N ASN A 173 -15.56 2.01 -9.99
CA ASN A 173 -15.70 2.16 -11.44
C ASN A 173 -16.89 1.37 -11.97
N GLU A 174 -17.14 0.16 -11.47
CA GLU A 174 -18.34 -0.60 -11.81
C GLU A 174 -19.63 0.13 -11.42
N LEU A 175 -19.70 0.69 -10.21
CA LEU A 175 -20.85 1.48 -9.75
C LEU A 175 -21.06 2.74 -10.57
N LYS A 176 -19.98 3.44 -10.95
CA LYS A 176 -20.04 4.60 -11.85
C LYS A 176 -20.54 4.22 -13.24
N ASN A 177 -20.08 3.09 -13.78
CA ASN A 177 -20.55 2.55 -15.06
C ASN A 177 -22.02 2.13 -14.99
N GLN A 178 -22.49 1.56 -13.88
CA GLN A 178 -23.90 1.26 -13.67
C GLN A 178 -24.72 2.55 -13.68
N LEU A 179 -24.29 3.59 -12.96
CA LEU A 179 -24.98 4.87 -12.92
C LEU A 179 -25.04 5.55 -14.30
N GLN A 180 -24.00 5.44 -15.14
CA GLN A 180 -23.99 6.01 -16.50
C GLN A 180 -24.92 5.28 -17.49
N LYS A 181 -25.26 4.02 -17.22
CA LYS A 181 -26.17 3.22 -18.06
C LYS A 181 -27.66 3.51 -17.77
N PHE A 182 -27.95 4.28 -16.72
CA PHE A 182 -29.29 4.74 -16.36
C PHE A 182 -29.46 6.22 -16.70
#